data_AF-A0A398ANA9-F1
#
_entry.id   AF-A0A398ANA9-F1
#
_cell.length_a   1.000
_cell.length_b   1.000
_cell.length_c   1.000
_cell.angle_alpha   90.00
_cell.angle_beta   90.00
_cell.angle_gamma   90.00
#
_symmetry.space_group_name_H-M   'P 1'
#
loop_
_entity.id
_entity.type
_entity.pdbx_description
1 polymer ?
#
loop_
_entity_poly.entity_id
_entity_poly.type
_entity_poly.pdbx_seq_one_letter_code
_entity_poly.pdbx_strand_id
1 'polypeptide(L)'
;MASSSVSSHSSGSWTAKQNKAFEQALATYDQDTPNRWHNVAQVVGGKTTEEVKRHYELLVQDINSIENGLVPFPNYNTNGRLFQEEKRMRNMRLQ
;
A
#
# COMPACT_ATOMS: atom_id res chain seq x y z
N MET A 1 -20.32 21.43 -30.88
CA MET A 1 -19.97 21.69 -29.46
C MET A 1 -20.31 20.44 -28.68
N ALA A 2 -19.32 19.72 -28.18
CA ALA A 2 -19.55 18.60 -27.25
C ALA A 2 -18.63 18.84 -26.05
N SER A 3 -19.18 19.50 -25.03
CA SER A 3 -18.56 19.55 -23.70
C SER A 3 -18.69 18.16 -23.09
N SER A 4 -17.59 17.42 -23.01
CA SER A 4 -17.48 16.30 -22.09
C SER A 4 -16.58 16.76 -20.96
N SER A 5 -17.27 17.29 -19.96
CA SER A 5 -16.90 17.46 -18.56
C SER A 5 -15.50 16.98 -18.20
N VAL A 6 -14.62 17.94 -17.89
CA VAL A 6 -13.47 17.70 -17.02
C VAL A 6 -13.98 17.02 -15.76
N SER A 7 -13.71 15.72 -15.61
CA SER A 7 -13.89 15.04 -14.34
C SER A 7 -12.79 15.59 -13.43
N SER A 8 -13.13 16.66 -12.73
CA SER A 8 -12.36 17.23 -11.64
C SER A 8 -12.23 16.19 -10.52
N HIS A 9 -11.31 15.24 -10.68
CA HIS A 9 -10.75 14.47 -9.58
C HIS A 9 -9.26 14.82 -9.49
N SER A 10 -8.97 16.10 -9.39
CA SER A 10 -7.68 16.60 -8.93
C SER A 10 -7.59 16.49 -7.40
N SER A 11 -7.99 15.35 -6.82
CA SER A 11 -7.52 14.94 -5.49
C SER A 11 -6.05 14.60 -5.67
N GLY A 12 -5.18 15.61 -5.51
CA GLY A 12 -3.77 15.52 -5.85
C GLY A 12 -3.14 14.24 -5.31
N SER A 13 -2.53 13.47 -6.21
CA SER A 13 -1.90 12.17 -5.95
C SER A 13 -1.19 12.14 -4.58
N TRP A 14 -1.41 11.08 -3.80
CA TRP A 14 -0.78 10.91 -2.50
C TRP A 14 0.75 10.86 -2.65
N THR A 15 1.43 11.82 -2.03
CA THR A 15 2.90 11.78 -1.99
C THR A 15 3.37 10.72 -0.99
N ALA A 16 4.58 10.20 -1.17
CA ALA A 16 5.18 9.28 -0.20
C ALA A 16 5.25 9.86 1.22
N LYS A 17 5.48 11.17 1.35
CA LYS A 17 5.47 11.88 2.64
C LYS A 17 4.08 11.88 3.28
N GLN A 18 3.04 12.17 2.49
CA GLN A 18 1.66 12.14 2.98
C GLN A 18 1.23 10.72 3.38
N ASN A 19 1.57 9.71 2.57
CA ASN A 19 1.25 8.32 2.89
C ASN A 19 1.94 7.86 4.18
N LYS A 20 3.21 8.22 4.37
CA LYS A 20 3.93 7.95 5.62
C LYS A 20 3.28 8.63 6.82
N ALA A 21 2.88 9.89 6.70
CA ALA A 21 2.18 10.61 7.77
C ALA A 21 0.81 9.98 8.07
N PHE A 22 0.10 9.51 7.05
CA PHE A 22 -1.16 8.79 7.19
C PHE A 22 -0.99 7.48 7.98
N GLU A 23 -0.01 6.64 7.63
CA GLU A 23 0.27 5.40 8.36
C GLU A 23 0.64 5.65 9.83
N GLN A 24 1.47 6.67 10.10
CA GLN A 24 1.81 7.07 11.46
C GLN A 24 0.59 7.57 12.25
N ALA A 25 -0.30 8.32 11.60
CA ALA A 25 -1.53 8.79 12.21
C ALA A 25 -2.49 7.63 12.50
N LEU A 26 -2.61 6.62 11.61
CA LEU A 26 -3.41 5.42 11.88
C LEU A 26 -2.90 4.61 13.06
N ALA A 27 -1.58 4.58 13.28
CA ALA A 27 -0.98 3.93 14.44
C ALA A 27 -1.22 4.69 15.77
N THR A 28 -1.48 6.00 15.67
CA THR A 28 -1.73 6.87 16.84
C THR A 28 -3.23 6.96 17.17
N TYR A 29 -4.08 7.04 16.16
CA TYR A 29 -5.53 7.17 16.27
C TYR A 29 -6.18 5.84 15.85
N ASP A 30 -6.50 5.03 16.84
CA ASP A 30 -7.17 3.73 16.69
C ASP A 30 -8.64 3.87 16.24
N GLN A 31 -9.36 2.75 16.18
CA GLN A 31 -10.75 2.71 15.72
C GLN A 31 -11.73 3.38 16.68
N ASP A 32 -11.41 3.39 17.98
CA ASP A 32 -12.26 3.94 19.04
C ASP A 32 -12.03 5.45 19.25
N THR A 33 -10.98 6.01 18.63
CA THR A 33 -10.67 7.44 18.68
C THR A 33 -11.83 8.29 18.13
N PRO A 34 -12.43 9.18 18.95
CA PRO A 34 -13.43 10.13 18.47
C PRO A 34 -12.84 11.04 17.38
N ASN A 35 -13.62 11.32 16.34
CA ASN A 35 -13.18 12.16 15.21
C ASN A 35 -11.86 11.68 14.56
N ARG A 36 -11.58 10.37 14.59
CA ARG A 36 -10.38 9.75 14.02
C ARG A 36 -9.94 10.36 12.68
N TRP A 37 -10.84 10.41 11.70
CA TRP A 37 -10.52 10.89 10.35
C TRP A 37 -10.16 12.37 10.31
N HIS A 38 -10.76 13.18 11.18
CA HIS A 38 -10.41 14.59 11.31
C HIS A 38 -8.98 14.75 11.84
N ASN A 39 -8.62 14.01 12.89
CA ASN A 39 -7.28 14.02 13.47
C ASN A 39 -6.23 13.53 12.46
N VAL A 40 -6.53 12.45 11.72
CA VAL A 40 -5.64 11.93 10.67
C VAL A 40 -5.45 12.96 9.55
N ALA A 41 -6.52 13.60 9.07
CA ALA A 41 -6.42 14.63 8.03
C ALA A 41 -5.57 15.83 8.48
N GLN A 42 -5.69 16.22 9.76
CA GLN A 42 -4.88 17.28 10.36
C GLN A 42 -3.38 16.92 10.38
N VAL A 43 -3.02 15.67 10.69
CA VAL A 43 -1.62 15.22 10.70
C VAL A 43 -1.05 15.08 9.28
N VAL A 44 -1.84 14.55 8.33
CA VAL A 44 -1.40 14.35 6.95
C VAL A 44 -1.14 15.69 6.26
N GLY A 45 -2.03 16.67 6.46
CA GLY A 45 -1.97 17.99 5.84
C GLY A 45 -2.24 17.98 4.33
N GLY A 46 -3.04 18.94 3.86
CA GLY A 46 -3.38 19.07 2.44
C GLY A 46 -4.20 17.90 1.87
N LYS A 47 -4.92 17.19 2.74
CA LYS A 47 -5.93 16.17 2.41
C LYS A 47 -7.18 16.41 3.25
N THR A 48 -8.35 16.21 2.67
CA THR A 48 -9.62 16.32 3.42
C THR A 48 -9.93 15.04 4.20
N THR A 49 -10.88 15.13 5.13
CA THR A 49 -11.40 13.98 5.87
C THR A 49 -11.94 12.89 4.95
N GLU A 50 -12.60 13.27 3.86
CA GLU A 50 -13.18 12.36 2.87
C GLU A 50 -12.08 11.67 2.06
N GLU A 51 -11.03 12.41 1.67
CA GLU A 51 -9.89 11.85 0.96
C GLU A 51 -9.11 10.85 1.82
N VAL A 52 -8.93 11.15 3.11
CA VAL A 52 -8.30 10.25 4.07
C VAL A 52 -9.14 8.98 4.26
N LYS A 53 -10.46 9.12 4.42
CA LYS A 53 -11.35 7.97 4.57
C LYS A 53 -11.34 7.07 3.34
N ARG A 54 -11.41 7.66 2.14
CA ARG A 54 -11.29 6.93 0.87
C ARG A 54 -9.95 6.20 0.76
N HIS A 55 -8.85 6.84 1.16
CA HIS A 55 -7.52 6.23 1.12
C HIS A 55 -7.41 5.03 2.07
N TYR A 56 -8.04 5.11 3.24
CA TYR A 56 -8.15 3.99 4.17
C TYR A 56 -8.98 2.83 3.59
N GLU A 57 -10.10 3.12 2.94
CA GLU A 57 -10.94 2.09 2.30
C GLU A 57 -10.16 1.32 1.22
N LEU A 58 -9.35 2.02 0.42
CA LEU A 58 -8.45 1.39 -0.56
C LEU A 58 -7.39 0.52 0.10
N LEU A 59 -6.77 1.00 1.19
CA LEU A 59 -5.79 0.21 1.94
C LEU A 59 -6.39 -1.10 2.47
N VAL A 60 -7.61 -1.05 3.01
CA VAL A 60 -8.32 -2.25 3.48
C VAL A 60 -8.62 -3.20 2.32
N GLN A 61 -9.05 -2.68 1.17
CA GLN A 61 -9.27 -3.49 -0.02
C GLN A 61 -7.99 -4.17 -0.52
N ASP A 62 -6.85 -3.47 -0.50
CA ASP A 62 -5.55 -4.02 -0.90
C ASP A 62 -5.13 -5.15 0.05
N ILE A 63 -5.24 -4.94 1.37
CA ILE A 63 -4.95 -5.98 2.37
C ILE A 63 -5.82 -7.22 2.14
N ASN A 64 -7.13 -7.04 1.98
CA ASN A 64 -8.05 -8.14 1.71
C ASN A 64 -7.70 -8.86 0.40
N SER A 65 -7.22 -8.14 -0.61
CA SER A 65 -6.81 -8.74 -1.88
C SER A 65 -5.54 -9.58 -1.73
N ILE A 66 -4.58 -9.11 -0.91
CA ILE A 66 -3.35 -9.84 -0.60
C ILE A 66 -3.68 -11.11 0.20
N GLU A 67 -4.49 -10.99 1.26
CA GLU A 67 -4.84 -12.11 2.14
C GLU A 67 -5.63 -13.21 1.42
N ASN A 68 -6.47 -12.84 0.45
CA ASN A 68 -7.22 -13.79 -0.38
C ASN A 68 -6.43 -14.32 -1.58
N GLY A 69 -5.14 -13.98 -1.72
CA GLY A 69 -4.30 -14.44 -2.82
C GLY A 69 -4.70 -13.89 -4.20
N LEU A 70 -5.42 -12.76 -4.23
CA LEU A 70 -5.86 -12.08 -5.45
C LEU A 70 -4.74 -11.20 -6.05
N VAL A 71 -3.64 -11.02 -5.32
CA VAL A 71 -2.43 -10.34 -5.81
C VAL A 71 -1.43 -11.39 -6.29
N PRO A 72 -1.10 -11.43 -7.59
CA PRO A 72 -0.13 -12.38 -8.10
C PRO A 72 1.25 -12.08 -7.53
N PHE A 73 1.95 -13.13 -7.10
CA PHE A 73 3.35 -12.98 -6.70
C PHE A 73 4.18 -12.50 -7.88
N PRO A 74 5.12 -11.56 -7.67
CA PRO A 74 6.09 -11.22 -8.69
C PRO A 74 6.84 -12.48 -9.14
N ASN A 75 7.10 -12.58 -10.45
CA ASN A 75 7.94 -13.64 -10.98
C ASN A 75 9.40 -13.37 -10.59
N TYR A 76 9.74 -13.72 -9.35
CA TYR A 76 11.12 -13.79 -8.91
C TYR A 76 11.73 -15.00 -9.62
N ASN A 77 12.46 -14.78 -10.72
CA ASN A 77 13.15 -15.86 -11.43
C ASN A 77 14.23 -16.49 -10.52
N THR A 78 13.83 -17.42 -9.66
CA THR A 78 14.66 -18.14 -8.69
C THR A 78 15.34 -19.37 -9.30
N ASN A 79 14.99 -19.71 -10.56
CA ASN A 79 15.51 -20.86 -11.29
C ASN A 79 17.04 -20.82 -11.48
N GLY A 80 17.68 -19.65 -11.37
CA GLY A 80 19.14 -19.56 -11.44
C GLY A 80 19.87 -19.84 -10.12
N ARG A 81 19.26 -19.50 -8.97
CA ARG A 81 19.91 -19.56 -7.65
C ARG A 81 19.75 -20.90 -6.95
N LEU A 82 18.56 -21.48 -6.97
CA LEU A 82 18.30 -22.74 -6.24
C LEU A 82 19.07 -23.92 -6.86
N PHE A 83 19.18 -23.98 -8.19
CA PHE A 83 19.99 -25.00 -8.89
C PHE A 83 21.50 -24.82 -8.64
N GLN A 84 21.99 -23.59 -8.51
CA GLN A 84 23.40 -23.32 -8.17
C GLN A 84 23.73 -23.70 -6.72
N GLU A 85 22.85 -23.39 -5.77
CA GLU A 85 23.05 -23.79 -4.37
C GLU A 85 22.94 -25.30 -4.17
N GLU A 86 22.00 -25.99 -4.83
CA GLU A 86 21.98 -27.45 -4.79
C GLU A 86 23.27 -28.06 -5.36
N LYS A 87 23.76 -27.55 -6.50
CA LYS A 87 25.01 -28.03 -7.10
C LYS A 87 26.21 -27.76 -6.19
N ARG A 88 26.25 -26.59 -5.55
CA ARG A 88 27.26 -26.22 -4.56
C ARG A 88 27.20 -27.12 -3.33
N MET A 89 26.01 -27.42 -2.82
CA MET A 89 25.79 -28.31 -1.68
C MET A 89 26.16 -29.76 -1.98
N ARG A 90 25.86 -30.28 -3.19
CA ARG A 90 26.29 -31.62 -3.61
C ARG A 90 27.81 -31.71 -3.72
N ASN A 91 28.48 -30.69 -4.27
CA ASN A 91 29.94 -30.67 -4.39
C ASN A 91 30.67 -30.63 -3.03
N MET A 92 30.08 -30.00 -2.00
CA MET A 92 30.66 -29.97 -0.66
C MET A 92 30.46 -31.28 0.14
N ARG A 93 29.48 -32.12 -0.23
CA ARG A 93 29.22 -33.41 0.41
C ARG A 93 30.08 -34.56 -0.15
N LEU A 94 30.89 -34.27 -1.16
CA LEU A 94 31.73 -35.24 -1.87
C LEU A 94 33.23 -35.07 -1.56
N GLN A 95 33.58 -34.33 -0.50
CA GLN A 95 34.96 -34.17 0.02
C GLN A 95 35.06 -34.73 1.43
#